data_AF-A0A2S8I005-F1
#
_entry.id   AF-A0A2S8I005-F1
#
_cell.length_a   1.000
_cell.length_b   1.000
_cell.length_c   1.000
_cell.angle_alpha   90.00
_cell.angle_beta   90.00
_cell.angle_gamma   90.00
#
_symmetry.space_group_name_H-M   'P 1'
#
loop_
_entity.id
_entity.type
_entity.pdbx_description
1 polymer ?
#
loop_
_entity_poly.entity_id
_entity_poly.type
_entity_poly.pdbx_seq_one_letter_code
_entity_poly.pdbx_strand_id
1 'polypeptide(L)'
;MNAIAAKLIAAAAALALLVCGALYVRALRAELADAQGRLTCAGQAVAGRDSVIGTLRQGASEKAHQQQQLDVSTDKVTTKLAAAREEIRKVIHENPTVRSWAGTPLPADVVRLSASPAYTGADTFSAAMPADQPVHAAGDDAAH
;
A
#
# COMPACT_ATOMS: atom_id res chain seq x y z
N MET A 1 7.19 -88.56 -11.39
CA MET A 1 6.85 -87.34 -10.64
C MET A 1 5.49 -87.55 -10.00
N ASN A 2 5.38 -87.45 -8.66
CA ASN A 2 4.16 -87.82 -7.94
C ASN A 2 3.06 -86.76 -8.14
N ALA A 3 1.83 -87.17 -8.45
CA ALA A 3 0.69 -86.28 -8.71
C ALA A 3 0.43 -85.26 -7.59
N ILE A 4 0.82 -85.59 -6.35
CA ILE A 4 0.73 -84.70 -5.18
C ILE A 4 1.66 -83.49 -5.34
N ALA A 5 2.90 -83.69 -5.81
CA ALA A 5 3.86 -82.61 -6.01
C ALA A 5 3.38 -81.60 -7.07
N ALA A 6 2.77 -82.10 -8.17
CA ALA A 6 2.21 -81.24 -9.20
C ALA A 6 1.05 -80.36 -8.68
N LYS A 7 0.17 -80.92 -7.84
CA LYS A 7 -0.93 -80.18 -7.22
C LYS A 7 -0.44 -79.11 -6.24
N LEU A 8 0.59 -79.40 -5.46
CA LEU A 8 1.19 -78.43 -4.54
C LEU A 8 1.85 -77.26 -5.27
N ILE A 9 2.54 -77.53 -6.38
CA ILE A 9 3.13 -76.48 -7.23
C ILE A 9 2.04 -75.60 -7.84
N ALA A 10 0.97 -76.21 -8.37
CA ALA A 10 -0.15 -75.46 -8.93
C ALA A 10 -0.84 -74.58 -7.88
N ALA A 11 -1.05 -75.09 -6.66
CA ALA A 11 -1.61 -74.33 -5.56
C ALA A 11 -0.71 -73.18 -5.12
N ALA A 12 0.60 -73.41 -5.02
CA ALA A 12 1.57 -72.36 -4.70
C ALA A 12 1.61 -71.26 -5.77
N ALA A 13 1.55 -71.63 -7.05
CA ALA A 13 1.49 -70.68 -8.16
C ALA A 13 0.20 -69.84 -8.14
N ALA A 14 -0.95 -70.47 -7.86
CA ALA A 14 -2.22 -69.77 -7.72
C ALA A 14 -2.21 -68.79 -6.53
N LEU A 15 -1.63 -69.19 -5.41
CA LEU A 15 -1.49 -68.34 -4.23
C LEU A 15 -0.54 -67.16 -4.50
N ALA A 16 0.58 -67.40 -5.20
CA ALA A 16 1.50 -66.34 -5.62
C ALA A 16 0.82 -65.31 -6.53
N LEU A 17 0.00 -65.74 -7.50
CA LEU A 17 -0.77 -64.83 -8.35
C LEU A 17 -1.77 -63.99 -7.55
N LEU A 18 -2.47 -64.58 -6.57
CA LEU A 18 -3.37 -63.85 -5.69
C LEU A 18 -2.63 -62.82 -4.84
N VAL A 19 -1.47 -63.18 -4.30
CA VAL A 19 -0.63 -62.25 -3.52
C VAL A 19 -0.14 -61.10 -4.40
N CYS A 20 0.36 -61.39 -5.60
CA CYS A 20 0.77 -60.36 -6.57
C CYS A 20 -0.39 -59.43 -6.93
N GLY A 21 -1.58 -59.97 -7.22
CA GLY A 21 -2.77 -59.18 -7.50
C GLY A 21 -3.18 -58.30 -6.32
N ALA A 22 -3.13 -58.83 -5.09
CA ALA A 22 -3.43 -58.06 -3.89
C ALA A 22 -2.42 -56.93 -3.64
N LEU A 23 -1.13 -57.18 -3.86
CA LEU A 23 -0.09 -56.16 -3.75
C LEU A 23 -0.24 -55.08 -4.82
N TYR A 24 -0.56 -55.46 -6.05
CA TYR A 24 -0.81 -54.51 -7.15
C TYR A 24 -2.00 -53.59 -6.84
N VAL A 25 -3.12 -54.13 -6.39
CA VAL A 25 -4.29 -53.33 -5.99
C VAL A 25 -3.96 -52.40 -4.82
N ARG A 26 -3.15 -52.86 -3.85
CA ARG A 26 -2.69 -52.02 -2.74
C ARG A 26 -1.81 -50.86 -3.21
N ALA A 27 -0.87 -51.12 -4.12
CA ALA A 27 -0.01 -50.08 -4.71
C ALA A 27 -0.85 -49.04 -5.46
N LEU A 28 -1.80 -49.48 -6.29
CA LEU A 28 -2.67 -48.59 -7.05
C LEU A 28 -3.55 -47.72 -6.14
N ARG A 29 -4.06 -48.28 -5.04
CA ARG A 29 -4.79 -47.52 -4.01
C ARG A 29 -3.91 -46.50 -3.30
N ALA A 30 -2.65 -46.82 -3.05
CA ALA A 30 -1.70 -45.90 -2.43
C ALA A 30 -1.38 -44.72 -3.36
N GLU A 31 -1.17 -44.97 -4.65
CA GLU A 31 -0.96 -43.91 -5.65
C GLU A 31 -2.18 -43.00 -5.79
N LEU A 32 -3.39 -43.57 -5.78
CA LEU A 32 -4.63 -42.80 -5.82
C LEU A 32 -4.79 -41.92 -4.59
N ALA A 33 -4.47 -42.45 -3.40
CA ALA A 33 -4.47 -41.67 -2.16
C ALA A 33 -3.45 -40.53 -2.17
N ASP A 34 -2.24 -40.77 -2.69
CA ASP A 34 -1.22 -39.72 -2.85
C ASP A 34 -1.68 -38.63 -3.83
N ALA A 35 -2.22 -39.03 -4.99
CA ALA A 35 -2.75 -38.11 -5.98
C ALA A 35 -3.91 -37.26 -5.41
N GLN A 36 -4.80 -37.86 -4.62
CA GLN A 36 -5.86 -37.14 -3.90
C GLN A 36 -5.28 -36.16 -2.88
N GLY A 37 -4.28 -36.57 -2.10
CA GLY A 37 -3.60 -35.70 -1.14
C GLY A 37 -2.91 -34.52 -1.81
N ARG A 38 -2.27 -34.73 -2.96
CA ARG A 38 -1.70 -33.65 -3.77
C ARG A 38 -2.76 -32.69 -4.28
N LEU A 39 -3.90 -33.22 -4.73
CA LEU A 39 -5.01 -32.40 -5.24
C LEU A 39 -5.60 -31.52 -4.12
N THR A 40 -5.76 -32.06 -2.92
CA THR A 40 -6.26 -31.30 -1.76
C THR A 40 -5.26 -30.24 -1.32
N CYS A 41 -3.96 -30.57 -1.22
CA CYS A 41 -2.92 -29.58 -0.92
C CYS A 41 -2.86 -28.47 -1.98
N ALA A 42 -2.93 -28.81 -3.27
CA ALA A 42 -2.97 -27.82 -4.34
C ALA A 42 -4.23 -26.94 -4.24
N GLY A 43 -5.39 -27.53 -3.97
CA GLY A 43 -6.64 -26.79 -3.76
C GLY A 43 -6.56 -25.82 -2.58
N GLN A 44 -5.99 -26.26 -1.46
CA GLN A 44 -5.75 -25.40 -0.29
C GLN A 44 -4.78 -24.25 -0.59
N ALA A 45 -3.70 -24.53 -1.34
CA ALA A 45 -2.75 -23.51 -1.75
C ALA A 45 -3.39 -22.46 -2.67
N VAL A 46 -4.25 -22.89 -3.60
CA VAL A 46 -5.03 -21.97 -4.47
C VAL A 46 -5.99 -21.14 -3.62
N ALA A 47 -6.77 -21.75 -2.73
CA ALA A 47 -7.69 -21.03 -1.86
C ALA A 47 -6.97 -19.98 -0.98
N GLY A 48 -5.79 -20.32 -0.46
CA GLY A 48 -4.95 -19.39 0.29
C GLY A 48 -4.48 -18.20 -0.57
N ARG A 49 -4.04 -18.46 -1.80
CA ARG A 49 -3.66 -17.41 -2.75
C ARG A 49 -4.84 -16.53 -3.13
N ASP A 50 -6.01 -17.11 -3.38
CA ASP A 50 -7.22 -16.37 -3.73
C ASP A 50 -7.66 -15.43 -2.60
N SER A 51 -7.55 -15.88 -1.35
CA SER A 51 -7.79 -15.03 -0.17
C SER A 51 -6.83 -13.83 -0.14
N VAL A 52 -5.52 -14.06 -0.32
CA VAL A 52 -4.51 -12.99 -0.37
C VAL A 52 -4.77 -12.01 -1.51
N ILE A 53 -5.11 -12.51 -2.70
CA ILE A 53 -5.49 -11.69 -3.86
C ILE A 53 -6.73 -10.85 -3.53
N GLY A 54 -7.73 -11.42 -2.84
CA GLY A 54 -8.90 -10.71 -2.37
C GLY A 54 -8.54 -9.53 -1.45
N THR A 55 -7.70 -9.77 -0.44
CA THR A 55 -7.23 -8.72 0.46
C THR A 55 -6.43 -7.63 -0.26
N LEU A 56 -5.54 -8.01 -1.19
CA LEU A 56 -4.76 -7.07 -1.99
C LEU A 56 -5.66 -6.19 -2.86
N ARG A 57 -6.68 -6.78 -3.51
CA ARG A 57 -7.65 -6.04 -4.31
C ARG A 57 -8.47 -5.08 -3.47
N GLN A 58 -8.91 -5.51 -2.29
CA GLN A 58 -9.65 -4.64 -1.37
C GLN A 58 -8.79 -3.45 -0.94
N GLY A 59 -7.54 -3.70 -0.53
CA GLY A 59 -6.61 -2.63 -0.14
C GLY A 59 -6.26 -1.68 -1.31
N ALA A 60 -6.14 -2.20 -2.53
CA ALA A 60 -5.94 -1.37 -3.72
C ALA A 60 -7.16 -0.48 -4.01
N SER A 61 -8.37 -1.03 -3.89
CA SER A 61 -9.62 -0.26 -4.06
C SER A 61 -9.76 0.83 -3.01
N GLU A 62 -9.42 0.53 -1.74
CA GLU A 62 -9.48 1.51 -0.67
C GLU A 62 -8.47 2.64 -0.87
N LYS A 63 -7.24 2.32 -1.27
CA LYS A 63 -6.22 3.32 -1.64
C LYS A 63 -6.65 4.19 -2.82
N ALA A 64 -7.26 3.60 -3.85
CA ALA A 64 -7.76 4.36 -4.99
C ALA A 64 -8.86 5.37 -4.56
N HIS A 65 -9.75 4.95 -3.66
CA HIS A 65 -10.76 5.84 -3.10
C HIS A 65 -10.17 6.96 -2.23
N GLN A 66 -9.17 6.63 -1.39
CA GLN A 66 -8.44 7.63 -0.61
C GLN A 66 -7.72 8.65 -1.51
N GLN A 67 -7.08 8.19 -2.59
CA GLN A 67 -6.44 9.06 -3.57
C GLN A 67 -7.46 10.00 -4.24
N GLN A 68 -8.60 9.45 -4.68
CA GLN A 68 -9.65 10.26 -5.28
C GLN A 68 -10.19 11.34 -4.32
N GLN A 69 -10.33 11.02 -3.02
CA GLN A 69 -10.71 12.00 -2.02
C GLN A 69 -9.66 13.10 -1.85
N LEU A 70 -8.37 12.72 -1.87
CA LEU A 70 -7.26 13.67 -1.77
C LEU A 70 -7.21 14.60 -2.98
N ASP A 71 -7.43 14.07 -4.18
CA ASP A 71 -7.50 14.84 -5.43
C ASP A 71 -8.66 15.84 -5.37
N VAL A 72 -9.86 15.39 -4.99
CA VAL A 72 -11.04 16.27 -4.80
C VAL A 72 -10.78 17.36 -3.75
N SER A 73 -10.10 17.02 -2.66
CA SER A 73 -9.73 18.00 -1.63
C SER A 73 -8.75 19.04 -2.17
N THR A 74 -7.73 18.59 -2.91
CA THR A 74 -6.73 19.44 -3.55
C THR A 74 -7.40 20.39 -4.54
N ASP A 75 -8.28 19.88 -5.39
CA ASP A 75 -9.04 20.69 -6.36
C ASP A 75 -9.93 21.74 -5.70
N LYS A 76 -10.54 21.40 -4.56
CA LYS A 76 -11.31 22.38 -3.77
C LYS A 76 -10.42 23.49 -3.21
N VAL A 77 -9.24 23.13 -2.70
CA VAL A 77 -8.28 24.10 -2.16
C VAL A 77 -7.76 25.02 -3.28
N THR A 78 -7.37 24.46 -4.43
CA THR A 78 -6.88 25.24 -5.57
C THR A 78 -7.97 26.18 -6.10
N THR A 79 -9.22 25.72 -6.18
CA THR A 79 -10.37 26.54 -6.59
C THR A 79 -10.62 27.69 -5.63
N LYS A 80 -10.68 27.42 -4.32
CA LYS A 80 -10.86 28.47 -3.29
C LYS A 80 -9.72 29.48 -3.31
N LEU A 81 -8.50 29.01 -3.49
CA LEU A 81 -7.32 29.86 -3.58
C LEU A 81 -7.34 30.74 -4.83
N ALA A 82 -7.77 30.21 -5.97
CA ALA A 82 -7.95 30.98 -7.19
C ALA A 82 -9.02 32.07 -7.01
N ALA A 83 -10.16 31.73 -6.41
CA ALA A 83 -11.22 32.69 -6.11
C ALA A 83 -10.74 33.80 -5.14
N ALA A 84 -10.04 33.42 -4.06
CA ALA A 84 -9.49 34.39 -3.11
C ALA A 84 -8.48 35.34 -3.77
N ARG A 85 -7.63 34.83 -4.67
CA ARG A 85 -6.68 35.66 -5.43
C ARG A 85 -7.38 36.63 -6.36
N GLU A 86 -8.45 36.19 -7.02
CA GLU A 86 -9.24 37.08 -7.88
C GLU A 86 -9.94 38.17 -7.07
N GLU A 87 -10.52 37.83 -5.91
CA GLU A 87 -11.13 38.81 -5.03
C GLU A 87 -10.11 39.84 -4.53
N ILE A 88 -8.91 39.40 -4.11
CA ILE A 88 -7.82 40.30 -3.71
C ILE A 88 -7.43 41.22 -4.88
N ARG A 89 -7.28 40.68 -6.09
CA ARG A 89 -6.93 41.46 -7.28
C ARG A 89 -7.99 42.52 -7.59
N LYS A 90 -9.25 42.14 -7.48
CA LYS A 90 -10.39 43.03 -7.65
C LYS A 90 -10.35 44.17 -6.63
N VAL A 91 -10.17 43.87 -5.34
CA VAL A 91 -10.06 44.88 -4.27
C VAL A 91 -8.89 45.84 -4.51
N ILE A 92 -7.73 45.32 -4.93
CA ILE A 92 -6.57 46.15 -5.30
C ILE A 92 -6.88 47.06 -6.50
N HIS A 93 -7.64 46.57 -7.49
CA HIS A 93 -8.00 47.35 -8.65
C HIS A 93 -9.06 48.41 -8.32
N GLU A 94 -10.07 48.10 -7.52
CA GLU A 94 -11.18 49.00 -7.24
C GLU A 94 -10.82 50.10 -6.22
N ASN A 95 -9.86 49.86 -5.33
CA ASN A 95 -9.50 50.82 -4.27
C ASN A 95 -8.10 51.45 -4.51
N PRO A 96 -8.00 52.75 -4.79
CA PRO A 96 -6.72 53.41 -5.08
C PRO A 96 -5.76 53.44 -3.88
N THR A 97 -6.27 53.49 -2.65
CA THR A 97 -5.45 53.43 -1.43
C THR A 97 -4.86 52.03 -1.24
N VAL A 98 -5.65 50.99 -1.47
CA VAL A 98 -5.14 49.60 -1.43
C VAL A 98 -4.13 49.36 -2.55
N ARG A 99 -4.36 49.96 -3.73
CA ARG A 99 -3.45 49.89 -4.87
C ARG A 99 -2.08 50.48 -4.56
N SER A 100 -2.02 51.68 -3.97
CA SER A 100 -0.74 52.32 -3.63
C SER A 100 0.01 51.53 -2.56
N TRP A 101 -0.70 51.00 -1.56
CA TRP A 101 -0.11 50.16 -0.52
C TRP A 101 0.44 48.84 -1.07
N ALA A 102 -0.33 48.15 -1.93
CA ALA A 102 0.10 46.90 -2.57
C ALA A 102 1.31 47.07 -3.52
N GLY A 103 1.52 48.27 -4.08
CA GLY A 103 2.68 48.59 -4.91
C GLY A 103 3.94 48.97 -4.14
N THR A 104 3.86 49.10 -2.81
CA THR A 104 5.02 49.45 -1.97
C THR A 104 5.99 48.26 -1.92
N PRO A 105 7.30 48.46 -2.16
CA PRO A 105 8.27 47.36 -2.12
C PRO A 105 8.32 46.71 -0.73
N LEU A 106 8.39 45.38 -0.70
CA LEU A 106 8.47 44.64 0.55
C LEU A 106 9.80 44.94 1.27
N PRO A 107 9.80 45.01 2.63
CA PRO A 107 11.03 45.12 3.39
C PRO A 107 12.00 43.98 3.10
N ALA A 108 13.31 44.28 3.10
CA ALA A 108 14.36 43.32 2.75
C ALA A 108 14.32 42.04 3.60
N ASP A 109 13.89 42.13 4.86
CA ASP A 109 13.76 40.98 5.76
C ASP A 109 12.66 40.01 5.32
N VAL A 110 11.54 40.53 4.82
CA VAL A 110 10.44 39.71 4.31
C VAL A 110 10.83 39.04 3.00
N VAL A 111 11.58 39.75 2.14
CA VAL A 111 12.14 39.18 0.90
C VAL A 111 13.15 38.08 1.21
N ARG A 112 14.01 38.29 2.21
CA ARG A 112 14.97 37.28 2.66
C ARG A 112 14.28 36.05 3.24
N LEU A 113 13.16 36.24 3.95
CA LEU A 113 12.36 35.15 4.50
C LEU A 113 11.64 34.36 3.40
N SER A 114 11.07 35.01 2.39
CA SER A 114 10.36 34.33 1.30
C SER A 114 11.30 33.58 0.36
N ALA A 115 12.55 34.02 0.23
CA ALA A 115 13.61 33.31 -0.49
C ALA A 115 14.23 32.16 0.32
N SER A 116 13.83 31.99 1.58
CA SER A 116 14.38 30.95 2.46
C SER A 116 13.91 29.56 2.01
N PRO A 117 14.74 28.50 2.15
CA PRO A 117 14.37 27.15 1.77
C PRO A 117 13.10 26.67 2.47
N ALA A 118 12.27 25.91 1.76
CA ALA A 118 11.12 25.25 2.36
C ALA A 118 11.60 24.13 3.31
N TYR A 119 11.39 24.32 4.61
CA TYR A 119 11.67 23.30 5.62
C TYR A 119 10.55 22.26 5.61
N THR A 120 10.92 20.99 5.43
CA THR A 120 9.98 19.87 5.47
C THR A 120 10.14 19.14 6.80
N GLY A 121 9.19 19.34 7.70
CA GLY A 121 9.21 18.75 9.04
C GLY A 121 9.90 19.61 10.10
N ALA A 122 9.61 19.34 11.37
CA ALA A 122 10.10 20.11 12.50
C ALA A 122 11.63 19.99 12.68
N ASP A 123 12.22 18.85 12.38
CA ASP A 123 13.66 18.62 12.57
C ASP A 123 14.52 19.46 11.62
N THR A 124 14.11 19.56 10.35
CA THR A 124 14.82 20.37 9.34
C THR A 124 14.71 21.85 9.62
N PHE A 125 13.56 22.30 10.13
CA PHE A 125 13.36 23.66 10.62
C PHE A 125 14.26 23.95 11.83
N SER A 126 14.28 23.04 12.80
CA SER A 126 15.07 23.19 14.04
C SER A 126 16.57 23.25 13.76
N ALA A 127 17.06 22.41 12.85
CA ALA A 127 18.46 22.38 12.44
C ALA A 127 18.90 23.63 11.65
N ALA A 128 17.97 24.30 10.97
CA ALA A 128 18.24 25.52 10.23
C ALA A 128 18.13 26.80 11.08
N MET A 129 17.61 26.70 12.30
CA MET A 129 17.50 27.82 13.23
C MET A 129 18.89 28.11 13.84
N PRO A 130 19.44 29.33 13.71
CA PRO A 130 20.71 29.68 14.35
C PRO A 130 20.57 29.59 15.88
N ALA A 131 21.41 28.77 16.53
CA ALA A 131 21.35 28.51 17.97
C ALA A 131 21.64 29.75 18.85
N ASP A 132 22.32 30.75 18.29
CA ASP A 132 22.89 31.87 19.04
C ASP A 132 22.16 33.20 18.86
N GLN A 133 21.05 33.22 18.09
CA GLN A 133 20.26 34.43 17.90
C GLN A 133 19.03 34.40 18.81
N PRO A 134 18.98 35.20 19.91
CA PRO A 134 17.78 35.30 20.72
C PRO A 134 16.65 35.84 19.84
N VAL A 135 15.61 35.02 19.64
CA VAL A 135 14.37 35.48 19.02
C VAL A 135 13.80 36.59 19.92
N HIS A 136 13.45 37.73 19.33
CA HIS A 136 12.77 38.78 20.07
C HIS A 136 11.53 38.17 20.75
N ALA A 137 11.38 38.39 22.06
CA ALA A 137 10.15 38.05 22.75
C ALA A 137 9.00 38.71 21.98
N ALA A 138 7.89 37.98 21.77
CA ALA A 138 6.71 38.51 21.12
C ALA A 138 6.20 39.70 21.95
N GLY A 139 6.64 40.90 21.58
CA GLY A 139 6.32 42.14 22.25
C GLY A 139 4.91 42.56 21.88
N ASP A 140 4.06 42.59 22.88
CA ASP A 140 2.83 43.38 22.90
C ASP A 140 3.23 44.86 23.04
N ASP A 141 3.74 45.48 21.97
CA ASP A 141 3.99 46.92 21.91
C ASP A 141 3.01 47.56 20.92
N ALA A 142 1.74 47.60 21.33
CA ALA A 142 0.81 48.62 20.89
C ALA A 142 0.83 49.77 21.91
N ALA A 143 1.86 50.60 21.81
CA ALA A 143 1.85 51.97 22.32
C ALA A 143 2.54 52.86 21.28
N HIS A 144 1.71 53.53 20.45
CA HIS A 144 1.70 54.98 20.19
C HIS A 144 0.77 55.30 19.01
#